data_AF-A0A952BR75-F1
#
_entry.id   AF-A0A952BR75-F1
#
_cell.length_a   1.000
_cell.length_b   1.000
_cell.length_c   1.000
_cell.angle_alpha   90.00
_cell.angle_beta   90.00
_cell.angle_gamma   90.00
#
_symmetry.space_group_name_H-M   'P 1'
#
loop_
_entity.id
_entity.type
_entity.pdbx_description
1 polymer ?
#
loop_
_entity_poly.entity_id
_entity_poly.type
_entity_poly.pdbx_seq_one_letter_code
_entity_poly.pdbx_strand_id
1 'polypeptide(L)'
;MRNKIALALIISIFFTEFGFSQIRFGVRAGGSMTNITDVHHWSKSRGGFQLAVLTLIPISNNDILYFQPEINLSTQGEFDQPITDEGFYEKQKIFLTYINVPLNLKLYFSDSEDEFFAVGGPYIGFLLNKSIEQKNFPTEAA
;
A
#
# COMPACT_ATOMS: atom_id res chain seq x y z
N MET A 1 -20.27 -0.26 29.28
CA MET A 1 -21.37 -0.66 28.36
C MET A 1 -21.82 0.47 27.46
N ARG A 2 -22.01 1.71 27.97
CA ARG A 2 -22.37 2.90 27.19
C ARG A 2 -21.52 3.16 25.94
N ASN A 3 -20.19 3.03 26.04
CA ASN A 3 -19.28 3.23 24.89
C ASN A 3 -19.41 2.14 23.80
N LYS A 4 -19.75 0.91 24.18
CA LYS A 4 -19.95 -0.19 23.23
C LYS A 4 -21.25 -0.01 22.45
N ILE A 5 -22.29 0.53 23.11
CA ILE A 5 -23.58 0.84 22.49
C ILE A 5 -23.43 2.02 21.52
N ALA A 6 -22.71 3.07 21.91
CA ALA A 6 -22.41 4.20 21.02
C ALA A 6 -21.62 3.76 19.77
N LEU A 7 -20.61 2.91 19.94
CA LEU A 7 -19.85 2.33 18.84
C LEU A 7 -20.73 1.47 17.92
N ALA A 8 -21.58 0.62 18.49
CA ALA A 8 -22.52 -0.20 17.71
C ALA A 8 -23.54 0.64 16.94
N LEU A 9 -24.00 1.75 17.51
CA LEU A 9 -24.92 2.68 16.85
C LEU A 9 -24.24 3.38 15.66
N ILE A 10 -23.01 3.87 15.85
CA ILE A 10 -22.19 4.46 14.78
C ILE A 10 -22.00 3.45 13.66
N ILE A 11 -21.61 2.21 13.99
CA ILE A 11 -21.47 1.12 13.01
C ILE A 11 -22.80 0.90 12.26
N SER A 12 -23.93 0.82 12.96
CA SER A 12 -25.23 0.58 12.30
C SER A 12 -25.64 1.70 11.33
N ILE A 13 -25.33 2.97 11.64
CA ILE A 13 -25.60 4.12 10.77
C ILE A 13 -24.74 4.06 9.51
N PHE A 14 -23.45 3.70 9.65
CA PHE A 14 -22.59 3.44 8.50
C PHE A 14 -23.15 2.31 7.63
N PHE A 15 -23.66 1.23 8.23
CA PHE A 15 -24.19 0.08 7.48
C PHE A 15 -25.48 0.39 6.68
N THR A 16 -26.32 1.32 7.13
CA THR A 16 -27.57 1.65 6.43
C THR A 16 -27.39 2.43 5.13
N GLU A 17 -26.33 3.23 4.99
CA GLU A 17 -26.08 3.98 3.74
C GLU A 17 -25.55 3.10 2.61
N PHE A 18 -24.84 2.01 2.92
CA PHE A 18 -24.38 1.03 1.93
C PHE A 18 -25.52 0.32 1.19
N GLY A 19 -26.74 0.29 1.73
CA GLY A 19 -27.89 -0.39 1.13
C GLY A 19 -28.49 0.31 -0.10
N PHE A 20 -28.24 1.61 -0.27
CA PHE A 20 -28.79 2.42 -1.39
C PHE A 20 -27.74 2.83 -2.42
N SER A 21 -26.46 2.74 -2.08
CA SER A 21 -25.34 3.09 -2.97
C SER A 21 -25.05 1.93 -3.92
N GLN A 22 -24.84 2.20 -5.21
CA GLN A 22 -24.41 1.20 -6.19
C GLN A 22 -22.93 0.83 -5.94
N ILE A 23 -22.70 -0.01 -4.93
CA ILE A 23 -21.35 -0.47 -4.57
C ILE A 23 -20.76 -1.25 -5.75
N ARG A 24 -19.55 -0.89 -6.15
CA ARG A 24 -18.79 -1.60 -7.20
C ARG A 24 -17.58 -2.29 -6.60
N PHE A 25 -17.20 -3.43 -7.18
CA PHE A 25 -16.01 -4.17 -6.79
C PHE A 25 -14.98 -4.09 -7.91
N GLY A 26 -13.70 -4.07 -7.54
CA GLY A 26 -12.61 -3.99 -8.49
C GLY A 26 -11.36 -4.73 -8.02
N VAL A 27 -10.43 -4.89 -8.95
CA VAL A 27 -9.09 -5.43 -8.70
C VAL A 27 -8.05 -4.47 -9.26
N ARG A 28 -6.89 -4.40 -8.61
CA ARG A 28 -5.77 -3.55 -9.01
C ARG A 28 -4.48 -4.35 -8.96
N ALA A 29 -3.67 -4.24 -10.00
CA ALA A 29 -2.34 -4.82 -10.04
C ALA A 29 -1.35 -3.79 -10.58
N GLY A 30 -0.09 -3.84 -10.13
CA GLY A 30 0.93 -2.91 -10.59
C GLY A 30 2.34 -3.27 -10.14
N GLY A 31 3.33 -2.66 -10.78
CA GLY A 31 4.72 -2.73 -10.34
C GLY A 31 5.01 -1.68 -9.26
N SER A 32 6.01 -1.96 -8.41
CA SER A 32 6.52 -1.02 -7.41
C SER A 32 8.04 -0.92 -7.49
N MET A 33 8.58 0.19 -6.99
CA MET A 33 10.00 0.45 -6.86
C MET A 33 10.18 1.04 -5.46
N THR A 34 10.83 0.31 -4.55
CA THR A 34 10.89 0.66 -3.13
C THR A 34 12.31 0.66 -2.61
N ASN A 35 12.60 1.53 -1.64
CA ASN A 35 13.85 1.58 -0.89
C ASN A 35 13.53 1.90 0.58
N ILE A 36 14.44 1.64 1.52
CA ILE A 36 14.27 1.98 2.94
C ILE A 36 15.21 3.14 3.27
N THR A 37 14.65 4.24 3.75
CA THR A 37 15.46 5.39 4.19
C THR A 37 15.82 5.27 5.66
N ASP A 38 16.90 5.93 6.06
CA ASP A 38 17.33 6.10 7.47
C ASP A 38 17.72 4.83 8.25
N VAL A 39 17.69 3.65 7.62
CA VAL A 39 18.17 2.38 8.21
C VAL A 39 19.54 1.98 7.66
N HIS A 40 19.76 2.10 6.35
CA HIS A 40 21.05 1.83 5.70
C HIS A 40 21.59 3.08 5.00
N HIS A 41 22.91 3.29 5.09
CA HIS A 41 23.58 4.42 4.43
C HIS A 41 23.50 4.35 2.90
N TRP A 42 23.43 3.14 2.33
CA TRP A 42 23.36 2.92 0.89
C TRP A 42 22.20 2.02 0.52
N SER A 43 20.99 2.57 0.63
CA SER A 43 19.75 1.93 0.20
C SER A 43 19.54 2.05 -1.30
N LYS A 44 19.62 0.93 -2.03
CA LYS A 44 19.22 0.86 -3.43
C LYS A 44 17.81 0.30 -3.58
N SER A 45 17.07 0.94 -4.49
CA SER A 45 15.70 0.56 -4.78
C SER A 45 15.58 -0.84 -5.37
N ARG A 46 14.50 -1.53 -4.97
CA ARG A 46 14.09 -2.85 -5.42
C ARG A 46 12.78 -2.76 -6.21
N GLY A 47 12.74 -3.45 -7.34
CA GLY A 47 11.49 -3.71 -8.06
C GLY A 47 10.60 -4.72 -7.34
N GLY A 48 9.31 -4.44 -7.28
CA GLY A 48 8.28 -5.28 -6.69
C GLY A 48 6.97 -5.22 -7.47
N PHE A 49 5.94 -5.82 -6.90
CA PHE A 49 4.57 -5.80 -7.39
C PHE A 49 3.57 -5.57 -6.27
N GLN A 50 2.37 -5.15 -6.67
CA GLN A 50 1.20 -4.95 -5.84
C GLN A 50 0.00 -5.66 -6.48
N LEU A 51 -0.82 -6.29 -5.67
CA LEU A 51 -2.08 -6.91 -6.08
C LEU A 51 -3.15 -6.63 -5.03
N ALA A 52 -4.30 -6.15 -5.46
CA ALA A 52 -5.33 -5.70 -4.55
C ALA A 52 -6.75 -5.96 -5.03
N VAL A 53 -7.65 -6.09 -4.06
CA VAL A 53 -9.10 -6.09 -4.23
C VAL A 53 -9.66 -4.85 -3.55
N LEU A 54 -10.61 -4.19 -4.20
CA LEU A 54 -11.16 -2.91 -3.74
C LEU A 54 -12.67 -2.87 -3.89
N THR A 55 -13.29 -2.01 -3.10
CA THR A 55 -14.71 -1.65 -3.23
C THR A 55 -14.82 -0.16 -3.49
N LEU A 56 -15.72 0.25 -4.35
CA LEU A 56 -16.03 1.65 -4.64
C LEU A 56 -17.43 1.94 -4.09
N ILE A 57 -17.49 2.85 -3.12
CA ILE A 57 -18.73 3.27 -2.48
C ILE A 57 -18.96 4.73 -2.85
N PRO A 58 -19.97 5.06 -3.67
CA PRO A 58 -20.28 6.46 -3.98
C PRO A 58 -20.62 7.23 -2.70
N ILE A 59 -19.96 8.36 -2.50
CA ILE A 59 -20.27 9.32 -1.44
C ILE A 59 -21.17 10.43 -1.98
N SER A 60 -20.99 10.83 -3.25
CA SER A 60 -21.77 11.90 -3.88
C SER A 60 -22.85 11.35 -4.81
N ASN A 61 -23.98 12.05 -4.88
CA ASN A 61 -25.13 11.67 -5.72
C ASN A 61 -24.86 11.75 -7.23
N ASN A 62 -23.78 12.41 -7.62
CA ASN A 62 -23.36 12.61 -9.01
C ASN A 62 -22.17 11.73 -9.41
N ASP A 63 -21.80 10.73 -8.59
CA ASP A 63 -20.79 9.74 -8.98
C ASP A 63 -19.38 10.33 -9.26
N ILE A 64 -19.06 11.46 -8.63
CA ILE A 64 -17.74 12.12 -8.76
C ILE A 64 -16.80 11.70 -7.64
N LEU A 65 -17.33 11.41 -6.44
CA LEU A 65 -16.55 11.10 -5.25
C LEU A 65 -16.91 9.73 -4.69
N TYR A 66 -15.88 8.89 -4.53
CA TYR A 66 -15.99 7.54 -3.97
C TYR A 66 -15.10 7.34 -2.76
N PHE A 67 -15.60 6.61 -1.79
CA PHE A 67 -14.78 5.93 -0.80
C PHE A 67 -14.31 4.59 -1.38
N GLN A 68 -13.00 4.38 -1.40
CA GLN A 68 -12.37 3.21 -2.00
C GLN A 68 -11.46 2.48 -1.00
N PRO A 69 -12.02 1.73 -0.04
CA PRO A 69 -11.22 0.85 0.79
C PRO A 69 -10.69 -0.33 -0.04
N GLU A 70 -9.49 -0.78 0.32
CA GLU A 70 -8.74 -1.78 -0.45
C GLU A 70 -8.01 -2.75 0.49
N ILE A 71 -7.82 -3.99 0.05
CA ILE A 71 -6.85 -4.93 0.63
C ILE A 71 -5.78 -5.16 -0.42
N ASN A 72 -4.54 -4.76 -0.13
CA ASN A 72 -3.42 -4.73 -1.06
C ASN A 72 -2.24 -5.56 -0.57
N LEU A 73 -1.91 -6.64 -1.27
CA LEU A 73 -0.67 -7.37 -1.09
C LEU A 73 0.46 -6.65 -1.82
N SER A 74 1.46 -6.19 -1.08
CA SER A 74 2.57 -5.39 -1.61
C SER A 74 3.91 -6.03 -1.27
N THR A 75 4.76 -6.19 -2.29
CA THR A 75 6.17 -6.53 -2.09
C THR A 75 7.01 -5.25 -2.07
N GLN A 76 7.81 -5.13 -1.01
CA GLN A 76 8.61 -3.95 -0.71
C GLN A 76 10.01 -4.39 -0.24
N GLY A 77 10.89 -3.44 0.00
CA GLY A 77 12.22 -3.69 0.52
C GLY A 77 13.30 -2.97 -0.28
N GLU A 78 14.54 -3.43 -0.12
CA GLU A 78 15.73 -2.76 -0.66
C GLU A 78 16.90 -3.73 -0.87
N PHE A 79 17.92 -3.22 -1.54
CA PHE A 79 19.26 -3.78 -1.55
C PHE A 79 20.21 -2.83 -0.80
N ASP A 80 20.89 -3.30 0.24
CA ASP A 80 21.98 -2.56 0.89
C ASP A 80 23.24 -2.72 0.03
N GLN A 81 23.63 -1.65 -0.67
CA GLN A 81 24.72 -1.64 -1.63
C GLN A 81 25.74 -0.55 -1.32
N PRO A 82 26.64 -0.72 -0.33
CA PRO A 82 27.74 0.21 -0.09
C PRO A 82 28.60 0.44 -1.33
N ILE A 83 29.03 1.70 -1.48
CA ILE A 83 30.03 2.12 -2.48
C ILE A 83 31.40 2.04 -1.81
N THR A 84 32.32 1.32 -2.43
CA THR A 84 33.73 1.24 -2.01
C THR A 84 34.65 1.60 -3.18
N ASP A 85 35.94 1.77 -2.92
CA ASP A 85 36.94 2.10 -3.94
C ASP A 85 37.06 1.03 -5.06
N GLU A 86 36.58 -0.18 -4.80
CA GLU A 86 36.57 -1.31 -5.74
C GLU A 86 35.23 -1.49 -6.48
N GLY A 87 34.21 -0.66 -6.19
CA GLY A 87 32.90 -0.68 -6.84
C GLY A 87 31.71 -0.89 -5.89
N PHE A 88 30.59 -1.36 -6.46
CA PHE A 88 29.33 -1.62 -5.72
C PHE A 88 29.32 -3.04 -5.14
N TYR A 89 29.13 -3.15 -3.82
CA TYR A 89 29.03 -4.44 -3.13
C TYR A 89 27.65 -4.61 -2.51
N GLU A 90 26.93 -5.69 -2.86
CA GLU A 90 25.63 -6.01 -2.26
C GLU A 90 25.78 -6.67 -0.89
N LYS A 91 25.72 -5.92 0.19
CA LYS A 91 25.91 -6.45 1.55
C LYS A 91 24.70 -7.25 2.04
N GLN A 92 23.50 -6.73 1.76
CA GLN A 92 22.27 -7.30 2.30
C GLN A 92 21.10 -7.15 1.33
N LYS A 93 20.24 -8.17 1.27
CA LYS A 93 18.93 -8.07 0.63
C LYS A 93 17.86 -8.09 1.70
N ILE A 94 16.95 -7.12 1.66
CA ILE A 94 15.89 -6.99 2.64
C ILE A 94 14.58 -6.96 1.88
N PHE A 95 13.87 -8.08 1.88
CA PHE A 95 12.62 -8.25 1.17
C PHE A 95 11.47 -8.36 2.15
N LEU A 96 10.50 -7.47 2.01
CA LEU A 96 9.34 -7.37 2.87
C LEU A 96 8.07 -7.62 2.07
N THR A 97 7.11 -8.29 2.69
CA THR A 97 5.77 -8.46 2.14
C THR A 97 4.76 -7.92 3.13
N TYR A 98 3.89 -7.02 2.66
CA TYR A 98 2.87 -6.38 3.46
C TYR A 98 1.47 -6.69 2.93
N ILE A 99 0.51 -6.84 3.84
CA ILE A 99 -0.88 -6.51 3.55
C ILE A 99 -1.11 -5.07 3.97
N ASN A 100 -1.42 -4.22 3.01
CA ASN A 100 -1.86 -2.86 3.26
C ASN A 100 -3.40 -2.81 3.22
N VAL A 101 -3.97 -1.98 4.07
CA VAL A 101 -5.40 -1.65 4.08
C VAL A 101 -5.55 -0.14 3.83
N PRO A 102 -5.52 0.31 2.55
CA PRO A 102 -5.78 1.69 2.21
C PRO A 102 -7.24 2.08 2.42
N LEU A 103 -7.45 3.28 2.94
CA LEU A 103 -8.76 3.95 3.02
C LEU A 103 -8.72 5.13 2.06
N ASN A 104 -8.89 4.86 0.76
CA ASN A 104 -8.74 5.89 -0.26
C ASN A 104 -10.02 6.68 -0.49
N LEU A 105 -9.86 7.93 -0.91
CA LEU A 105 -10.87 8.68 -1.64
C LEU A 105 -10.48 8.69 -3.11
N LYS A 106 -11.46 8.49 -3.99
CA LYS A 106 -11.31 8.60 -5.44
C LYS A 106 -12.20 9.73 -5.94
N LEU A 107 -11.61 10.69 -6.65
CA LEU A 107 -12.28 11.89 -7.16
C LEU A 107 -12.09 11.97 -8.68
N TYR A 108 -13.18 11.98 -9.43
CA TYR A 108 -13.19 12.27 -10.87
C TYR A 108 -13.13 13.77 -11.11
N PHE A 109 -12.43 14.22 -12.16
CA PHE A 109 -12.27 15.66 -12.45
C PHE A 109 -13.46 16.29 -13.21
N SER A 110 -14.45 15.50 -13.61
CA SER A 110 -15.62 15.90 -14.41
C SER A 110 -16.77 14.92 -14.15
N ASP A 111 -17.96 15.24 -14.67
CA ASP A 111 -19.23 14.52 -14.45
C ASP A 111 -19.33 13.17 -15.20
N SER A 112 -18.22 12.62 -15.69
CA SER A 112 -18.19 11.34 -16.43
C SER A 112 -17.21 10.36 -15.80
N GLU A 113 -17.67 9.11 -15.63
CA GLU A 113 -16.92 8.02 -15.00
C GLU A 113 -15.71 7.52 -15.83
N ASP A 114 -15.62 7.93 -17.10
CA ASP A 114 -14.55 7.56 -18.04
C ASP A 114 -13.38 8.56 -18.05
N GLU A 115 -13.42 9.56 -17.19
CA GLU A 115 -12.41 10.62 -17.16
C GLU A 115 -11.27 10.38 -16.15
N PHE A 116 -10.25 11.23 -16.22
CA PHE A 116 -9.15 11.22 -15.29
C PHE A 116 -9.64 11.40 -13.85
N PHE A 117 -9.04 10.66 -12.94
CA PHE A 117 -9.33 10.71 -11.52
C PHE A 117 -8.07 10.80 -10.69
N ALA A 118 -8.18 11.39 -9.51
CA ALA A 118 -7.21 11.28 -8.45
C ALA A 118 -7.67 10.24 -7.43
N VAL A 119 -6.73 9.47 -6.90
CA VAL A 119 -6.99 8.54 -5.79
C VAL A 119 -5.89 8.65 -4.75
N GLY A 120 -6.28 8.69 -3.48
CA GLY A 120 -5.32 8.74 -2.39
C GLY A 120 -5.99 8.65 -1.03
N GLY A 121 -5.21 8.26 -0.04
CA GLY A 121 -5.68 8.15 1.33
C GLY A 121 -4.61 7.55 2.24
N PRO A 122 -4.83 7.59 3.56
CA PRO A 122 -3.99 6.89 4.49
C PRO A 122 -4.14 5.38 4.32
N TYR A 123 -3.11 4.64 4.71
CA TYR A 123 -3.17 3.19 4.80
C TYR A 123 -2.43 2.70 6.03
N ILE A 124 -2.84 1.54 6.52
CA ILE A 124 -2.13 0.80 7.55
C ILE A 124 -1.54 -0.44 6.89
N GLY A 125 -0.26 -0.71 7.13
CA GLY A 125 0.46 -1.87 6.61
C GLY A 125 0.76 -2.89 7.71
N PHE A 126 0.45 -4.15 7.44
CA PHE A 126 0.79 -5.30 8.28
C PHE A 126 1.89 -6.11 7.61
N LEU A 127 3.04 -6.22 8.27
CA LEU A 127 4.15 -7.03 7.78
C LEU A 127 3.77 -8.52 7.88
N LEU A 128 3.68 -9.19 6.74
CA LEU A 128 3.41 -10.62 6.66
C LEU A 128 4.68 -11.46 6.68
N ASN A 129 5.67 -11.03 5.89
CA ASN A 129 6.90 -11.77 5.69
C ASN A 129 8.09 -10.83 5.62
N LYS A 130 9.19 -11.28 6.20
CA LYS A 130 10.47 -10.58 6.24
C LYS A 130 11.56 -11.57 5.90
N SER A 131 12.17 -11.39 4.72
CA SER A 131 13.36 -12.12 4.30
C SER A 131 14.56 -11.19 4.34
N ILE A 132 15.58 -11.58 5.08
CA ILE A 132 16.86 -10.90 5.16
C ILE A 132 17.94 -11.88 4.77
N GLU A 133 18.60 -11.62 3.65
CA GLU A 133 19.74 -12.41 3.17
C GLU A 133 21.00 -11.56 3.33
N GLN A 134 21.92 -12.00 4.19
CA GLN A 134 23.26 -11.43 4.26
C GLN A 134 24.11 -12.09 3.18
N LYS A 135 24.71 -11.28 2.32
CA LYS A 135 25.72 -11.77 1.39
C LYS A 135 27.07 -11.61 2.07
N ASN A 136 27.58 -12.70 2.63
CA ASN A 136 28.95 -12.77 3.12
C ASN A 136 29.88 -12.59 1.92
N PHE A 137 30.48 -11.41 1.77
CA PHE A 137 31.71 -11.33 1.01
C PHE A 137 32.84 -11.85 1.91
N PRO A 138 33.68 -12.80 1.46
CA PRO A 138 34.92 -13.05 2.15
C PRO A 138 35.72 -11.75 2.11
N THR A 139 36.01 -11.18 3.28
CA THR A 139 37.09 -10.22 3.41
C THR A 139 38.38 -11.00 3.15
N GLU A 140 38.78 -11.11 1.89
CA GLU A 140 40.18 -11.35 1.58
C GLU A 140 40.93 -10.04 1.83
N ALA A 141 42.03 -10.16 2.59
CA ALA A 141 42.98 -9.13 3.02
C ALA A 141 42.68 -8.39 4.33
N ALA A 142 43.12 -9.00 5.44
CA ALA A 142 44.12 -8.41 6.35
C ALA A 142 44.86 -9.53 7.10
#